data_AF-A0A2S2RA63-F1
#
_entry.id   AF-A0A2S2RA63-F1
#
_cell.length_a   1.000
_cell.length_b   1.000
_cell.length_c   1.000
_cell.angle_alpha   90.00
_cell.angle_beta   90.00
_cell.angle_gamma   90.00
#
_symmetry.space_group_name_H-M   'P 1'
#
loop_
_entity.id
_entity.type
_entity.pdbx_description
1 polymer ?
#
loop_
_entity_poly.entity_id
_entity_poly.type
_entity_poly.pdbx_seq_one_letter_code
_entity_poly.pdbx_strand_id
1 'polypeptide(L)'
;VSENKLKEFSRALKKLHTEFQTRFQDFKNIQSSLDVFSMPFNVDPKNVFAEMQLEIIEMQCSTHLKQLFLNSTKLDFYRALQKAEFPKIIAHAQKIMAMFASSYVC
;
A
#
# COMPACT_ATOMS: atom_id res chain seq x y z
N VAL A 1 -2.67 -12.00 39.28
CA VAL A 1 -1.70 -12.57 38.30
C VAL A 1 -0.35 -12.63 38.98
N SER A 2 0.38 -13.74 38.94
CA SER A 2 1.71 -13.82 39.56
C SER A 2 2.72 -12.96 38.79
N GLU A 3 3.66 -12.34 39.50
CA GLU A 3 4.69 -11.48 38.90
C GLU A 3 5.50 -12.20 37.82
N ASN A 4 5.72 -13.51 37.99
CA ASN A 4 6.35 -14.37 36.98
C ASN A 4 5.54 -14.44 35.68
N LYS A 5 4.21 -14.61 35.74
CA LYS A 5 3.37 -14.62 34.54
C LYS A 5 3.44 -13.30 33.78
N LEU A 6 3.49 -12.17 34.49
CA LEU A 6 3.62 -10.85 33.86
C LEU A 6 4.96 -10.70 33.12
N LYS A 7 6.06 -11.18 33.73
CA LYS A 7 7.39 -11.20 33.10
C LYS A 7 7.42 -12.09 31.86
N GLU A 8 6.76 -13.25 31.88
CA GLU A 8 6.64 -14.14 30.72
C GLU A 8 5.86 -13.52 29.57
N PHE A 9 4.70 -12.89 29.85
CA PHE A 9 3.94 -12.18 28.82
C PHE A 9 4.73 -11.04 28.19
N SER A 10 5.44 -10.24 29.00
CA SER A 10 6.29 -9.17 28.50
C SER A 10 7.39 -9.70 27.57
N ARG A 11 8.01 -10.84 27.93
CA ARG A 11 9.02 -11.49 27.08
C ARG A 11 8.41 -12.01 25.78
N ALA A 12 7.24 -12.64 25.84
CA ALA A 12 6.53 -13.13 24.67
C ALA A 12 6.16 -12.00 23.70
N LEU A 13 5.64 -10.88 24.22
CA LEU A 13 5.32 -9.69 23.42
C LEU A 13 6.57 -9.08 22.76
N LYS A 14 7.68 -8.97 23.49
CA LYS A 14 8.94 -8.48 22.92
C LYS A 14 9.45 -9.39 21.80
N LYS A 15 9.42 -10.72 22.01
CA LYS A 15 9.81 -11.68 20.98
C LYS A 15 8.93 -11.54 19.75
N LEU A 16 7.60 -11.53 19.95
CA LEU A 16 6.64 -11.36 18.86
C LEU A 16 6.92 -10.09 18.05
N HIS A 17 7.11 -8.96 18.73
CA HIS A 17 7.44 -7.69 18.09
C HIS A 17 8.72 -7.78 17.24
N THR A 18 9.80 -8.38 17.75
CA THR A 18 11.04 -8.56 16.99
C THR A 18 10.86 -9.46 15.77
N GLU A 19 10.09 -10.55 15.90
CA GLU A 19 9.77 -11.46 14.78
C GLU A 19 8.99 -10.72 13.69
N PHE A 20 8.00 -9.90 14.07
CA PHE A 20 7.27 -9.04 13.12
C PHE A 20 8.23 -8.05 12.43
N GLN A 21 9.05 -7.32 13.18
CA GLN A 21 9.98 -6.36 12.59
C GLN A 21 10.96 -7.00 11.62
N THR A 22 11.42 -8.22 11.92
CA THR A 22 12.35 -8.97 11.06
C THR A 22 11.63 -9.49 9.81
N ARG A 23 10.47 -10.14 9.98
CA ARG A 23 9.71 -10.73 8.86
C ARG A 23 9.17 -9.69 7.88
N PHE A 24 8.81 -8.51 8.38
CA PHE A 24 8.29 -7.40 7.57
C PHE A 24 9.34 -6.32 7.32
N GLN A 25 10.63 -6.60 7.51
CA GLN A 25 11.68 -5.61 7.26
C GLN A 25 11.67 -5.14 5.80
N ASP A 26 11.42 -6.04 4.86
CA ASP A 26 11.34 -5.75 3.43
C ASP A 26 10.15 -4.85 3.08
N PHE A 27 9.13 -4.76 3.95
CA PHE A 27 7.99 -3.88 3.74
C PHE A 27 8.40 -2.40 3.74
N LYS A 28 9.50 -2.06 4.44
CA LYS A 28 10.07 -0.71 4.40
C LYS A 28 10.50 -0.31 2.99
N ASN A 29 10.97 -1.27 2.19
CA ASN A 29 11.42 -1.02 0.82
C ASN A 29 10.26 -0.87 -0.17
N ILE A 30 9.07 -1.40 0.16
CA ILE A 30 7.86 -1.25 -0.67
C ILE A 30 6.90 -0.19 -0.12
N GLN A 31 7.20 0.46 1.01
CA GLN A 31 6.30 1.43 1.63
C GLN A 31 5.91 2.55 0.66
N SER A 32 6.88 3.14 -0.05
CA SER A 32 6.60 4.17 -1.07
C SER A 32 5.68 3.65 -2.18
N SER A 33 5.87 2.40 -2.60
CA SER A 33 5.02 1.73 -3.59
C SER A 33 3.60 1.50 -3.05
N LEU A 34 3.46 1.18 -1.76
CA LEU A 34 2.17 1.04 -1.08
C LEU A 34 1.48 2.39 -0.87
N ASP A 35 2.22 3.46 -0.63
CA ASP A 35 1.66 4.81 -0.47
C ASP A 35 1.03 5.30 -1.77
N VAL A 36 1.67 5.05 -2.92
CA VAL A 36 1.10 5.33 -4.26
C VAL A 36 -0.20 4.55 -4.48
N PHE A 37 -0.30 3.31 -4.00
CA PHE A 37 -1.52 2.51 -4.11
C PHE A 37 -2.62 2.92 -3.11
N SER A 38 -2.23 3.24 -1.88
CA SER A 38 -3.16 3.47 -0.78
C SER A 38 -3.66 4.91 -0.72
N MET A 39 -2.84 5.87 -1.15
CA MET A 39 -3.10 7.32 -1.08
C MET A 39 -2.53 8.06 -2.31
N PRO A 40 -2.89 7.68 -3.56
CA PRO A 40 -2.37 8.30 -4.78
C PRO A 40 -2.59 9.82 -4.86
N PHE A 41 -3.55 10.37 -4.11
CA PHE A 41 -3.83 11.81 -4.08
C PHE A 41 -2.98 12.62 -3.09
N ASN A 42 -2.22 11.95 -2.22
CA ASN A 42 -1.41 12.59 -1.18
C ASN A 42 0.09 12.36 -1.35
N VAL A 43 0.50 11.54 -2.32
CA VAL A 43 1.93 11.33 -2.62
C VAL A 43 2.50 12.53 -3.35
N ASP A 44 3.73 12.92 -3.02
CA ASP A 44 4.49 13.89 -3.81
C ASP A 44 4.91 13.22 -5.12
N PRO A 45 4.49 13.73 -6.30
CA PRO A 45 4.88 13.16 -7.59
C PRO A 45 6.40 13.05 -7.77
N LYS A 46 7.20 13.91 -7.13
CA LYS A 46 8.68 13.86 -7.19
C LYS A 46 9.26 12.57 -6.58
N ASN A 47 8.53 11.95 -5.66
CA ASN A 47 8.93 10.72 -4.97
C ASN A 47 8.37 9.46 -5.64
N VAL A 48 7.62 9.60 -6.74
CA VAL A 48 7.11 8.49 -7.54
C VAL A 48 8.11 8.13 -8.64
N PHE A 49 8.14 6.85 -9.05
CA PHE A 49 8.93 6.40 -10.20
C PHE A 49 8.66 7.25 -11.45
N ALA A 50 9.72 7.68 -12.12
CA ALA A 50 9.69 8.62 -13.25
C ALA A 50 8.64 8.26 -14.31
N GLU A 51 8.49 6.97 -14.60
CA GLU A 51 7.53 6.47 -15.57
C GLU A 51 6.06 6.77 -15.18
N MET A 52 5.71 6.78 -13.89
CA MET A 52 4.35 7.03 -13.39
C MET A 52 4.07 8.49 -12.99
N GLN A 53 5.09 9.36 -12.97
CA GLN A 53 4.93 10.73 -12.46
C GLN A 53 3.86 11.51 -13.19
N LEU A 54 3.82 11.44 -14.53
CA LEU A 54 2.82 12.14 -15.34
C LEU A 54 1.40 11.63 -15.05
N GLU A 55 1.20 10.31 -15.02
CA GLU A 55 -0.09 9.69 -14.72
C GLU A 55 -0.59 10.08 -13.32
N ILE A 56 0.31 10.16 -12.33
CA ILE A 56 -0.04 10.58 -10.96
C ILE A 56 -0.44 12.04 -10.92
N ILE A 57 0.30 12.93 -11.62
CA ILE A 57 -0.04 14.34 -11.70
C ILE A 57 -1.42 14.52 -12.35
N GLU A 58 -1.67 13.87 -13.49
CA GLU A 58 -2.96 13.93 -14.19
C GLU A 58 -4.10 13.40 -13.31
N MET A 59 -3.88 12.29 -12.62
CA MET A 59 -4.84 11.74 -11.66
C MET A 59 -5.14 12.73 -10.53
N GLN A 60 -4.11 13.33 -9.92
CA GLN A 60 -4.22 14.27 -8.81
C GLN A 60 -4.92 15.57 -9.20
N CYS A 61 -4.77 16.01 -10.45
CA CYS A 61 -5.46 17.18 -10.99
C CYS A 61 -6.97 16.95 -11.18
N SER A 62 -7.45 15.69 -11.21
CA SER A 62 -8.85 15.38 -11.43
C SER A 62 -9.66 15.33 -10.13
N THR A 63 -10.53 16.31 -9.93
CA THR A 63 -11.49 16.33 -8.82
C THR A 63 -12.49 15.17 -8.90
N HIS A 64 -12.87 14.76 -10.12
CA HIS A 64 -13.73 13.61 -10.34
C HIS A 64 -13.08 12.31 -9.86
N LEU A 65 -11.82 12.04 -10.25
CA LEU A 65 -11.10 10.85 -9.81
C LEU A 65 -10.87 10.87 -8.29
N LYS A 66 -10.63 12.04 -7.70
CA LYS A 66 -10.52 12.18 -6.24
C LYS A 66 -11.81 11.80 -5.53
N GLN A 67 -12.96 12.25 -6.02
CA GLN A 67 -14.26 11.86 -5.47
C GLN A 67 -14.54 10.38 -5.66
N LEU A 68 -14.25 9.82 -6.85
CA LEU A 68 -14.39 8.40 -7.11
C LEU A 68 -13.55 7.56 -6.13
N PHE A 69 -12.31 7.97 -5.87
CA PHE A 69 -11.40 7.31 -4.93
C PHE A 69 -11.90 7.33 -3.49
N LEU A 70 -12.51 8.44 -3.04
CA LEU A 70 -13.04 8.56 -1.68
C LEU A 70 -14.33 7.74 -1.48
N ASN A 71 -15.11 7.55 -2.55
CA ASN A 71 -16.41 6.90 -2.50
C ASN A 71 -16.39 5.42 -2.91
N SER A 72 -15.24 4.87 -3.31
CA SER A 72 -15.11 3.50 -3.81
C SER A 72 -14.08 2.71 -3.02
N THR A 73 -14.16 1.37 -3.11
CA THR A 73 -13.05 0.52 -2.67
C THR A 73 -11.82 0.75 -3.55
N LYS A 74 -10.63 0.41 -3.06
CA LYS A 74 -9.40 0.52 -3.88
C LYS A 74 -9.50 -0.30 -5.16
N LEU A 75 -10.06 -1.51 -5.06
CA LEU A 75 -10.24 -2.40 -6.20
C LEU A 75 -11.17 -1.79 -7.26
N ASP A 76 -12.30 -1.22 -6.83
CA ASP A 76 -13.27 -0.61 -7.76
C ASP A 76 -12.72 0.67 -8.39
N PHE A 77 -12.01 1.49 -7.61
CA PHE A 77 -11.32 2.68 -8.12
C PHE A 77 -10.34 2.32 -9.24
N TYR A 78 -9.40 1.40 -8.98
CA TYR A 78 -8.38 1.02 -9.98
C TYR A 78 -8.99 0.30 -11.19
N ARG A 79 -10.12 -0.40 -11.02
CA ARG A 79 -10.86 -1.01 -12.13
C ARG A 79 -11.56 0.03 -13.02
N ALA A 80 -11.99 1.15 -12.44
CA ALA A 80 -12.71 2.21 -13.16
C ALA A 80 -11.78 3.16 -13.94
N LEU A 81 -10.47 3.12 -13.71
CA LEU A 81 -9.50 3.95 -14.45
C LEU A 81 -9.45 3.55 -15.93
N GLN A 82 -9.35 4.56 -16.80
CA GLN A 82 -9.17 4.34 -18.22
C GLN A 82 -7.76 3.83 -18.50
N LYS A 83 -7.64 2.61 -19.04
CA LYS A 83 -6.35 1.98 -19.36
C LYS A 83 -5.53 2.78 -20.37
N ALA A 84 -6.17 3.54 -21.25
CA ALA A 84 -5.48 4.40 -22.21
C ALA A 84 -4.78 5.60 -21.54
N GLU A 85 -5.32 6.10 -20.42
CA GLU A 85 -4.83 7.29 -19.70
C GLU A 85 -3.88 6.90 -18.56
N PHE A 86 -4.18 5.82 -17.82
CA PHE A 86 -3.45 5.42 -16.62
C PHE A 86 -2.82 4.00 -16.69
N PRO A 87 -2.15 3.60 -17.80
CA PRO A 87 -1.68 2.23 -17.96
C PRO A 87 -0.66 1.80 -16.89
N LYS A 88 0.24 2.69 -16.46
CA LYS A 88 1.30 2.34 -15.49
C LYS A 88 0.77 2.29 -14.07
N ILE A 89 -0.11 3.23 -13.68
CA ILE A 89 -0.77 3.18 -12.37
C ILE A 89 -1.61 1.91 -12.23
N ILE A 90 -2.34 1.51 -13.27
CA ILE A 90 -3.13 0.26 -13.26
C ILE A 90 -2.19 -0.95 -13.10
N ALA A 91 -1.11 -1.02 -13.87
CA ALA A 91 -0.13 -2.11 -13.76
C ALA A 91 0.51 -2.18 -12.36
N HIS A 92 0.85 -1.02 -11.79
CA HIS A 92 1.36 -0.90 -10.43
C HIS A 92 0.36 -1.39 -9.38
N ALA A 93 -0.89 -0.97 -9.49
CA ALA A 93 -1.96 -1.40 -8.59
C ALA A 93 -2.18 -2.92 -8.67
N GLN A 94 -2.15 -3.50 -9.87
CA GLN A 94 -2.24 -4.95 -10.07
C GLN A 94 -1.09 -5.68 -9.39
N LYS A 95 0.15 -5.18 -9.53
CA LYS A 95 1.33 -5.75 -8.88
C LYS A 95 1.18 -5.74 -7.35
N ILE A 96 0.74 -4.62 -6.76
CA ILE A 96 0.51 -4.51 -5.32
C ILE A 96 -0.60 -5.46 -4.86
N MET A 97 -1.73 -5.51 -5.56
CA MET A 97 -2.83 -6.44 -5.22
C MET A 97 -2.37 -7.90 -5.30
N ALA A 98 -1.54 -8.26 -6.28
CA ALA A 98 -1.03 -9.62 -6.45
C ALA A 98 -0.09 -10.04 -5.30
N MET A 99 0.72 -9.12 -4.74
CA MET A 99 1.60 -9.39 -3.60
C MET A 99 0.82 -9.91 -2.37
N PHE A 100 -0.40 -9.40 -2.18
CA PHE A 100 -1.26 -9.80 -1.06
C PHE A 100 -2.20 -10.96 -1.44
N ALA A 101 -2.57 -11.11 -2.71
CA ALA A 101 -3.34 -12.26 -3.17
C ALA A 101 -2.57 -13.59 -2.97
N SER A 102 -1.24 -13.60 -3.14
CA SER A 102 -0.42 -14.79 -2.86
C SER A 102 -0.33 -15.16 -1.38
N SER A 103 -0.76 -14.28 -0.46
CA SER A 103 -0.79 -14.59 0.97
C SER A 103 -1.99 -15.47 1.39
N TYR A 104 -2.94 -15.70 0.49
CA TYR A 104 -4.06 -16.64 0.65
C TYR A 104 -3.73 -18.07 0.18
N VAL A 105 -2.52 -18.32 -0.36
CA VAL A 105 -2.05 -19.67 -0.75
C VAL A 105 -1.12 -20.24 0.34
N CYS A 106 -1.53 -20.09 1.60
CA CYS A 106 -0.93 -20.76 2.76
C CYS A 106 -1.98 -21.67 3.39
#